data_AF-A0A1X7APG6-F1
#
_entry.id   AF-A0A1X7APG6-F1
#
_cell.length_a   1.000
_cell.length_b   1.000
_cell.length_c   1.000
_cell.angle_alpha   90.00
_cell.angle_beta   90.00
_cell.angle_gamma   90.00
#
_symmetry.space_group_name_H-M   'P 1'
#
loop_
_entity.id
_entity.type
_entity.pdbx_description
1 polymer ?
#
loop_
_entity_poly.entity_id
_entity_poly.type
_entity_poly.pdbx_seq_one_letter_code
_entity_poly.pdbx_strand_id
1 'polypeptide(L)'
;MSGEHFTLTISQSTSDSGDFAIHFNEQGKPREKMLIQLQFVDKNIFDDTFMDEVVAIVARKLARKIIDQKGNLKPAKSRAAYERDAKKVVKDMLEKIRKQS
;
A
#
# COMPACT_ATOMS: atom_id res chain seq x y z
N MET A 1 5.05 -15.41 25.87
CA MET A 1 5.18 -15.41 24.40
C MET A 1 5.32 -13.97 23.94
N SER A 2 6.55 -13.47 23.69
CA SER A 2 6.72 -12.15 23.06
C SER A 2 6.58 -12.32 21.56
N GLY A 3 5.43 -11.91 21.00
CA GLY A 3 5.27 -11.89 19.56
C GLY A 3 6.23 -10.87 18.95
N GLU A 4 6.80 -11.15 17.79
CA GLU A 4 7.52 -10.13 17.04
C GLU A 4 6.53 -9.03 16.62
N HIS A 5 6.70 -7.83 17.16
CA HIS A 5 5.85 -6.69 16.81
C HIS A 5 6.44 -5.88 15.66
N PHE A 6 5.55 -5.35 14.81
CA PHE A 6 5.89 -4.36 13.81
C PHE A 6 4.84 -3.25 13.79
N THR A 7 5.24 -2.10 13.25
CA THR A 7 4.38 -0.92 13.09
C THR A 7 4.40 -0.50 11.63
N LEU A 8 3.23 -0.13 11.11
CA LEU A 8 3.12 0.62 9.87
C LEU A 8 2.73 2.06 10.19
N THR A 9 3.52 3.02 9.70
CA THR A 9 3.26 4.45 9.86
C THR A 9 2.80 5.01 8.53
N ILE A 10 1.68 5.73 8.54
CA ILE A 10 1.20 6.49 7.37
C ILE A 10 1.64 7.93 7.58
N SER A 11 2.30 8.52 6.59
CA SER A 11 2.68 9.93 6.59
C SER A 11 2.16 10.60 5.33
N GLN A 12 1.66 11.83 5.46
CA GLN A 12 1.26 12.68 4.33
C GLN A 12 2.25 13.84 4.22
N SER A 13 2.56 14.26 3.00
CA SER A 13 3.39 15.44 2.75
C SER A 13 2.69 16.71 3.23
N THR A 14 3.46 17.62 3.84
CA THR A 14 2.93 18.92 4.29
C THR A 14 2.80 19.93 3.16
N SER A 15 3.46 19.67 2.02
CA SER A 15 3.44 20.54 0.84
C SER A 15 2.59 20.00 -0.31
N ASP A 16 2.13 18.74 -0.23
CA ASP A 16 1.30 18.08 -1.23
C ASP A 16 0.30 17.14 -0.55
N SER A 17 -0.98 17.54 -0.50
CA SER A 17 -2.03 16.74 0.13
C SER A 17 -2.31 15.42 -0.60
N GLY A 18 -1.85 15.27 -1.85
CA GLY A 18 -1.96 14.05 -2.63
C GLY A 18 -0.79 13.08 -2.45
N ASP A 19 0.25 13.44 -1.69
CA ASP A 19 1.45 12.60 -1.51
C ASP A 19 1.47 11.92 -0.13
N PHE A 20 1.39 10.59 -0.14
CA PHE A 20 1.39 9.75 1.04
C PHE A 20 2.50 8.70 0.97
N ALA A 21 3.05 8.35 2.12
CA ALA A 21 3.99 7.25 2.26
C ALA A 21 3.58 6.31 3.40
N ILE A 22 3.85 5.02 3.21
CA ILE A 22 3.66 3.99 4.23
C ILE A 22 5.03 3.41 4.58
N HIS A 23 5.39 3.57 5.84
CA HIS A 23 6.65 3.12 6.39
C HIS A 23 6.46 1.90 7.27
N PHE A 24 7.49 1.07 7.34
CA PHE A 24 7.54 -0.13 8.16
C PHE A 24 8.67 -0.01 9.17
N ASN A 25 8.33 -0.25 10.43
CA ASN A 25 9.27 -0.37 11.52
C ASN A 25 9.08 -1.72 12.23
N GLU A 26 10.18 -2.39 12.53
CA GLU A 26 10.20 -3.69 13.18
C GLU A 26 10.86 -3.57 14.54
N GLN A 27 10.21 -4.10 15.59
CA GLN A 27 10.74 -3.99 16.93
C GLN A 27 12.14 -4.62 17.02
N GLY A 28 13.08 -3.88 17.61
CA GLY A 28 14.48 -4.29 17.72
C GLY A 28 15.33 -4.01 16.48
N LYS A 29 14.76 -3.42 15.41
CA LYS A 29 15.54 -2.90 14.27
C LYS A 29 15.48 -1.38 14.25
N PRO A 30 16.63 -0.69 14.17
CA PRO A 30 16.68 0.77 14.27
C PRO A 30 16.23 1.48 12.98
N ARG A 31 16.03 0.74 11.87
CA ARG A 31 15.84 1.33 10.54
C ARG A 31 14.41 1.18 10.06
N GLU A 32 13.71 2.29 10.02
CA GLU A 32 12.46 2.44 9.29
C GLU A 32 12.69 2.26 7.78
N LYS A 33 11.75 1.59 7.11
CA LYS A 33 11.78 1.36 5.66
C LYS A 33 10.48 1.81 5.04
N MET A 34 10.55 2.74 4.09
CA MET A 34 9.42 3.06 3.24
C MET A 34 9.06 1.85 2.38
N LEU A 35 7.81 1.40 2.46
CA LEU A 35 7.29 0.29 1.66
C LEU A 35 6.68 0.77 0.36
N ILE A 36 5.86 1.83 0.44
CA ILE A 36 5.09 2.38 -0.67
C ILE A 36 5.02 3.90 -0.52
N GLN A 37 5.06 4.58 -1.66
CA GLN A 37 4.63 5.96 -1.85
C GLN A 37 3.42 5.98 -2.79
N LEU A 38 2.40 6.75 -2.44
CA LEU A 38 1.17 6.94 -3.20
C LEU A 38 1.07 8.43 -3.54
N GLN A 39 1.01 8.74 -4.83
CA GLN A 39 0.78 10.09 -5.31
C GLN A 39 -0.54 10.12 -6.07
N PHE A 40 -1.51 10.87 -5.55
CA PHE A 40 -2.78 11.12 -6.19
C PHE A 40 -2.65 12.30 -7.16
N VAL A 41 -3.23 12.16 -8.34
CA VAL A 41 -3.30 13.24 -9.33
C VAL A 41 -4.54 14.08 -9.07
N ASP A 42 -4.43 15.40 -9.20
CA ASP A 42 -5.54 16.31 -8.92
C ASP A 42 -6.72 16.05 -9.90
N LYS A 43 -7.80 15.48 -9.36
CA LYS A 43 -9.02 15.09 -10.06
C LYS A 43 -10.20 15.24 -9.10
N ASN A 44 -11.29 15.83 -9.56
CA ASN A 44 -12.53 16.04 -8.77
C ASN A 44 -13.13 14.77 -8.11
N ILE A 45 -12.70 13.58 -8.49
CA ILE A 45 -13.18 12.30 -7.93
C ILE A 45 -12.35 11.80 -6.74
N PHE A 46 -11.20 12.43 -6.45
CA PHE A 46 -10.30 12.04 -5.36
C PHE A 46 -10.37 13.08 -4.25
N ASP A 47 -11.52 13.13 -3.57
CA ASP A 47 -11.62 13.91 -2.34
C ASP A 47 -10.79 13.28 -1.21
N ASP A 48 -10.59 14.04 -0.14
CA ASP A 48 -9.77 13.61 1.01
C ASP A 48 -10.27 12.30 1.62
N THR A 49 -11.59 12.07 1.62
CA THR A 49 -12.19 10.85 2.17
C THR A 49 -11.80 9.64 1.32
N PHE A 50 -11.92 9.74 0.01
CA PHE A 50 -11.51 8.68 -0.90
C PHE A 50 -10.01 8.40 -0.80
N MET A 51 -9.18 9.44 -0.75
CA MET A 51 -7.73 9.28 -0.62
C MET A 51 -7.35 8.56 0.68
N ASP A 52 -7.92 8.98 1.81
CA ASP A 52 -7.71 8.35 3.12
C ASP A 52 -8.15 6.87 3.13
N GLU A 53 -9.32 6.57 2.54
CA GLU A 53 -9.81 5.19 2.42
C GLU A 53 -8.85 4.31 1.61
N VAL A 54 -8.36 4.80 0.46
CA VAL A 54 -7.39 4.07 -0.36
C VAL A 54 -6.11 3.81 0.42
N VAL A 55 -5.54 4.84 1.07
CA VAL A 55 -4.30 4.72 1.84
C VAL A 55 -4.48 3.72 2.99
N ALA A 56 -5.60 3.78 3.73
CA ALA A 56 -5.90 2.85 4.81
C ALA A 56 -6.05 1.39 4.32
N ILE A 57 -6.72 1.18 3.17
CA ILE A 57 -6.86 -0.15 2.57
C ILE A 57 -5.49 -0.71 2.16
N VAL A 58 -4.62 0.12 1.56
CA VAL A 58 -3.27 -0.28 1.17
C VAL A 58 -2.44 -0.65 2.41
N ALA A 59 -2.45 0.18 3.45
CA ALA A 59 -1.77 -0.12 4.72
C ALA A 59 -2.24 -1.43 5.34
N ARG A 60 -3.55 -1.67 5.39
CA ARG A 60 -4.13 -2.92 5.92
C ARG A 60 -3.72 -4.14 5.11
N LYS A 61 -3.70 -4.04 3.78
CA LYS A 61 -3.25 -5.14 2.90
C LYS A 61 -1.76 -5.42 3.07
N LEU A 62 -0.93 -4.39 3.21
CA LEU A 62 0.50 -4.52 3.52
C LEU A 62 0.71 -5.24 4.86
N ALA A 63 0.03 -4.81 5.92
CA ALA A 63 0.12 -5.44 7.23
C ALA A 63 -0.19 -6.94 7.16
N ARG A 64 -1.31 -7.31 6.52
CA ARG A 64 -1.69 -8.71 6.34
C ARG A 64 -0.64 -9.48 5.54
N LYS A 65 -0.09 -8.88 4.48
CA LYS A 65 0.93 -9.52 3.65
C LYS A 65 2.23 -9.77 4.43
N ILE A 66 2.64 -8.83 5.27
CA ILE A 66 3.83 -8.96 6.12
C ILE A 66 3.62 -10.08 7.14
N ILE A 67 2.45 -10.14 7.79
CA ILE A 67 2.08 -11.24 8.70
C ILE A 67 2.13 -12.58 7.96
N ASP A 68 1.51 -12.66 6.78
CA ASP A 68 1.49 -13.88 5.97
C ASP A 68 2.91 -14.32 5.56
N GLN A 69 3.80 -13.39 5.25
CA GLN A 69 5.20 -13.68 4.90
C GLN A 69 6.03 -14.12 6.10
N LYS A 70 5.83 -13.49 7.27
CA LYS A 70 6.47 -13.93 8.51
C LYS A 70 5.99 -15.31 8.94
N GLY A 71 4.73 -15.64 8.66
CA GLY A 71 4.12 -16.95 8.98
C GLY A 71 4.33 -18.04 7.94
N ASN A 72 4.59 -17.71 6.66
CA ASN A 72 4.78 -18.68 5.59
C ASN A 72 6.10 -18.49 4.85
N LEU A 73 6.94 -19.53 4.85
CA LEU A 73 8.13 -19.68 4.00
C LEU A 73 7.80 -19.94 2.51
N LYS A 74 6.69 -19.41 1.99
CA LYS A 74 6.38 -19.59 0.56
C LYS A 74 7.35 -18.77 -0.28
N PRO A 75 7.92 -19.34 -1.36
CA PRO A 75 8.83 -18.60 -2.22
C PRO A 75 8.12 -17.38 -2.82
N ALA A 76 8.76 -16.22 -2.71
CA ALA A 76 8.26 -14.98 -3.30
C ALA A 76 8.13 -15.15 -4.82
N LYS A 77 7.05 -14.60 -5.42
CA LYS A 77 6.96 -14.54 -6.89
C LYS A 77 8.09 -13.65 -7.43
N SER A 78 8.44 -13.80 -8.69
CA SER A 78 9.37 -12.86 -9.34
C SER A 78 8.74 -11.46 -9.42
N ARG A 79 9.58 -10.41 -9.41
CA ARG A 79 9.15 -9.01 -9.55
C ARG A 79 8.27 -8.79 -10.78
N ALA A 80 8.63 -9.41 -11.90
CA ALA A 80 7.87 -9.32 -13.15
C ALA A 80 6.46 -9.91 -13.05
N ALA A 81 6.28 -10.98 -12.27
CA ALA A 81 4.96 -11.56 -12.04
C ALA A 81 4.08 -10.63 -11.18
N TYR A 82 4.65 -10.01 -10.15
CA TYR A 82 3.92 -9.02 -9.33
C TYR A 82 3.51 -7.79 -10.14
N GLU A 83 4.38 -7.29 -11.01
CA GLU A 83 4.07 -6.13 -11.86
C GLU A 83 2.94 -6.44 -12.85
N ARG A 84 2.95 -7.63 -13.45
CA ARG A 84 1.89 -8.08 -14.36
C ARG A 84 0.54 -8.18 -13.66
N ASP A 85 0.52 -8.78 -12.46
CA ASP A 85 -0.69 -8.90 -11.64
C ASP A 85 -1.24 -7.52 -11.28
N ALA A 86 -0.37 -6.58 -10.89
CA ALA A 86 -0.75 -5.20 -10.57
C ALA A 86 -1.35 -4.45 -11.77
N LYS A 87 -0.69 -4.51 -12.94
CA LYS A 87 -1.19 -3.89 -14.18
C LYS A 87 -2.57 -4.43 -14.58
N LYS A 88 -2.80 -5.74 -14.40
CA LYS A 88 -4.10 -6.35 -14.69
C LYS A 88 -5.19 -5.76 -13.79
N VAL A 89 -4.95 -5.67 -12.48
CA VAL A 89 -5.93 -5.10 -11.53
C VAL A 89 -6.29 -3.66 -11.89
N VAL A 90 -5.28 -2.83 -12.20
CA VAL A 90 -5.51 -1.44 -12.63
C VAL A 90 -6.33 -1.38 -13.92
N LYS A 91 -5.99 -2.22 -14.91
CA LYS A 91 -6.73 -2.30 -16.16
C LYS A 91 -8.19 -2.68 -15.93
N ASP A 92 -8.45 -3.72 -15.14
CA ASP A 92 -9.80 -4.21 -14.83
C ASP A 92 -10.62 -3.14 -14.10
N MET A 93 -9.99 -2.34 -13.22
CA MET A 93 -10.63 -1.20 -12.55
C MET A 93 -11.02 -0.10 -13.54
N LEU A 94 -10.09 0.33 -14.40
CA LEU A 94 -10.34 1.38 -15.39
C LEU A 94 -11.43 0.98 -16.39
N GLU A 95 -11.48 -0.29 -16.78
CA GLU A 95 -12.55 -0.82 -17.64
C GLU A 95 -13.92 -0.80 -16.95
N LYS A 96 -14.00 -1.06 -15.65
CA LYS A 96 -15.26 -0.95 -14.90
C LYS A 96 -15.77 0.49 -14.84
N ILE A 97 -14.89 1.46 -14.60
CA ILE A 97 -15.24 2.88 -14.57
C ILE A 97 -15.81 3.31 -15.93
N ARG A 98 -15.14 2.94 -17.03
CA ARG A 98 -15.58 3.27 -18.39
C ARG A 98 -16.94 2.68 -18.78
N LYS A 99 -17.35 1.56 -18.18
CA LYS A 99 -18.65 0.92 -18.45
C LYS A 99 -19.80 1.53 -17.65
N GLN A 100 -19.49 2.35 -16.64
CA GLN A 100 -20.45 3.06 -15.81
C GLN A 100 -20.61 4.54 -16.20
N SER A 101 -19.74 5.03 -17.09
CA SER A 101 -19.81 6.35 -17.73
C SER A 101 -20.58 6.26 -19.05
#